data_AF-A0A3A6EQF9-F1
#
_entry.id   AF-A0A3A6EQF9-F1
#
_cell.length_a   1.000
_cell.length_b   1.000
_cell.length_c   1.000
_cell.angle_alpha   90.00
_cell.angle_beta   90.00
_cell.angle_gamma   90.00
#
_symmetry.space_group_name_H-M   'P 1'
#
loop_
_entity.id
_entity.type
_entity.pdbx_description
1 polymer ?
#
loop_
_entity_poly.entity_id
_entity_poly.type
_entity_poly.pdbx_seq_one_letter_code
_entity_poly.pdbx_strand_id
1 'polypeptide(L)'
;MKKRYSIGFFAAFFLIISLLAIGYQLSYQYRMDKQEAKSAKEENTQFISTKGEATKNEGYYLKELHGYVAVYLSDGETLYELTEISCSSLPKEVQEAVRIGKYVETTRELYGFLENYSS
;
A
#
# COMPACT_ATOMS: atom_id res chain seq x y z
N MET A 1 -24.11 -11.11 -61.54
CA MET A 1 -24.54 -10.16 -60.48
C MET A 1 -23.32 -9.37 -60.00
N LYS A 2 -23.36 -8.04 -60.05
CA LYS A 2 -22.22 -7.13 -59.79
C LYS A 2 -21.91 -7.06 -58.29
N LYS A 3 -20.88 -7.77 -57.82
CA LYS A 3 -20.31 -7.62 -56.46
C LYS A 3 -19.47 -6.33 -56.41
N ARG A 4 -20.13 -5.19 -56.24
CA ARG A 4 -19.47 -3.87 -56.20
C ARG A 4 -19.72 -3.12 -54.89
N TYR A 5 -19.91 -3.82 -53.77
CA TYR A 5 -20.03 -3.16 -52.44
C TYR A 5 -19.40 -3.95 -51.29
N SER A 6 -18.78 -5.11 -51.53
CA SER A 6 -18.18 -5.90 -50.45
C SER A 6 -16.86 -5.31 -49.95
N ILE A 7 -16.05 -4.69 -50.82
CA ILE A 7 -14.71 -4.21 -50.45
C ILE A 7 -14.74 -3.10 -49.40
N GLY A 8 -15.70 -2.17 -49.50
CA GLY A 8 -15.85 -1.07 -48.55
C GLY A 8 -16.38 -1.54 -47.19
N PHE A 9 -17.24 -2.56 -47.18
CA PHE A 9 -17.74 -3.16 -45.95
C PHE A 9 -16.62 -3.88 -45.19
N PHE A 10 -15.76 -4.63 -45.89
CA PHE A 10 -14.57 -5.24 -45.28
C PHE A 10 -13.60 -4.17 -44.76
N ALA A 11 -13.35 -3.10 -45.51
CA ALA A 11 -12.49 -2.00 -45.03
C ALA A 11 -13.04 -1.34 -43.75
N ALA A 12 -14.34 -1.08 -43.68
CA ALA A 12 -14.98 -0.56 -42.47
C ALA A 12 -14.91 -1.55 -41.29
N PHE A 13 -15.07 -2.85 -41.55
CA PHE A 13 -14.96 -3.89 -40.53
C PHE A 13 -13.54 -4.01 -39.97
N PHE A 14 -12.52 -3.91 -40.84
CA PHE A 14 -11.11 -3.87 -40.41
C PHE A 14 -10.79 -2.62 -39.58
N LEU A 15 -11.37 -1.46 -39.91
CA LEU A 15 -11.19 -0.24 -39.10
C LEU A 15 -11.82 -0.39 -37.71
N ILE A 16 -13.00 -1.00 -37.60
CA ILE A 16 -13.66 -1.25 -36.32
C ILE A 16 -12.89 -2.27 -35.48
N ILE A 17 -12.41 -3.36 -36.09
CA ILE A 17 -11.57 -4.37 -35.41
C ILE A 17 -10.24 -3.77 -34.97
N SER A 18 -9.63 -2.91 -35.78
CA SER A 18 -8.39 -2.20 -35.44
C SER A 18 -8.59 -1.23 -34.26
N LEU A 19 -9.69 -0.47 -34.24
CA LEU A 19 -10.05 0.40 -33.12
C LEU A 19 -10.31 -0.39 -31.83
N LEU A 20 -10.96 -1.55 -31.93
CA LEU A 20 -11.15 -2.46 -30.80
C LEU A 20 -9.82 -3.05 -30.34
N ALA A 21 -8.92 -3.43 -31.23
CA ALA A 21 -7.60 -3.97 -30.89
C ALA A 21 -6.69 -2.91 -30.25
N ILE A 22 -6.70 -1.67 -30.75
CA ILE A 22 -5.95 -0.54 -30.17
C ILE A 22 -6.56 -0.16 -28.82
N GLY A 23 -7.88 -0.05 -28.73
CA GLY A 23 -8.58 0.18 -27.45
C GLY A 23 -8.31 -0.95 -26.45
N TYR A 24 -8.22 -2.20 -26.92
CA TYR A 24 -7.88 -3.35 -26.10
C TYR A 24 -6.42 -3.33 -25.67
N GLN A 25 -5.45 -3.01 -26.55
CA GLN A 25 -4.04 -2.85 -26.17
C GLN A 25 -3.83 -1.69 -25.18
N LEU A 26 -4.51 -0.56 -25.39
CA LEU A 26 -4.49 0.58 -24.46
C LEU A 26 -5.11 0.20 -23.11
N SER A 27 -6.18 -0.59 -23.12
CA SER A 27 -6.82 -1.13 -21.91
C SER A 27 -5.99 -2.23 -21.24
N TYR A 28 -5.20 -3.00 -22.01
CA TYR A 28 -4.32 -4.04 -21.51
C TYR A 28 -3.09 -3.45 -20.82
N GLN A 29 -2.50 -2.38 -21.36
CA GLN A 29 -1.49 -1.58 -20.67
C GLN A 29 -2.05 -0.98 -19.36
N TYR A 30 -3.35 -0.67 -19.30
CA TYR A 30 -4.01 -0.20 -18.08
C TYR A 30 -4.36 -1.31 -17.06
N ARG A 31 -4.36 -2.59 -17.46
CA ARG A 31 -4.68 -3.73 -16.58
C ARG A 31 -3.52 -4.66 -16.27
N MET A 32 -2.46 -4.69 -17.09
CA MET A 32 -1.24 -5.45 -16.79
C MET A 32 -0.35 -4.76 -15.75
N ASP A 33 -0.30 -3.44 -15.74
CA ASP A 33 0.31 -2.67 -14.63
C ASP A 33 -0.41 -2.97 -13.30
N LYS A 34 -1.73 -3.21 -13.35
CA LYS A 34 -2.58 -3.52 -12.18
C LYS A 34 -2.64 -5.00 -11.78
N GLN A 35 -2.03 -5.91 -12.53
CA GLN A 35 -1.95 -7.33 -12.17
C GLN A 35 -0.55 -7.74 -11.72
N GLU A 36 0.51 -7.11 -12.23
CA GLU A 36 1.79 -7.09 -11.51
C GLU A 36 1.65 -6.30 -10.20
N ALA A 37 0.91 -5.18 -10.20
CA ALA A 37 0.44 -4.52 -8.97
C ALA A 37 -0.82 -5.15 -8.34
N LYS A 38 -1.05 -6.46 -8.53
CA LYS A 38 -1.85 -7.28 -7.60
C LYS A 38 -1.01 -8.36 -6.92
N SER A 39 0.02 -8.88 -7.60
CA SER A 39 1.07 -9.65 -6.93
C SER A 39 1.99 -8.75 -6.09
N ALA A 40 2.14 -7.47 -6.43
CA ALA A 40 2.77 -6.44 -5.59
C ALA A 40 1.75 -5.64 -4.75
N LYS A 41 0.49 -6.07 -4.66
CA LYS A 41 -0.55 -5.45 -3.80
C LYS A 41 -0.77 -6.19 -2.49
N GLU A 42 -0.10 -7.31 -2.29
CA GLU A 42 0.27 -7.77 -0.96
C GLU A 42 1.55 -7.06 -0.46
N GLU A 43 2.22 -6.27 -1.32
CA GLU A 43 3.45 -5.52 -0.97
C GLU A 43 3.25 -3.99 -0.90
N ASN A 44 2.09 -3.46 -1.32
CA ASN A 44 1.82 -2.03 -1.29
C ASN A 44 0.51 -1.74 -0.54
N THR A 45 0.64 -1.76 0.79
CA THR A 45 -0.23 -1.04 1.72
C THR A 45 -0.36 0.41 1.26
N GLN A 46 -1.53 0.70 0.71
CA GLN A 46 -2.34 1.90 0.94
C GLN A 46 -1.68 3.04 1.74
N PHE A 47 -1.76 4.27 1.21
CA PHE A 47 -1.40 5.59 1.79
C PHE A 47 0.09 5.98 1.60
N ILE A 48 0.50 7.09 0.96
CA ILE A 48 -0.10 8.42 0.78
C ILE A 48 0.45 9.07 -0.52
N SER A 49 -0.43 9.68 -1.31
CA SER A 49 -0.07 10.68 -2.31
C SER A 49 -0.05 12.06 -1.65
N THR A 50 1.15 12.61 -1.45
CA THR A 50 1.38 14.07 -1.42
C THR A 50 2.84 14.34 -1.71
N LYS A 51 3.11 15.31 -2.60
CA LYS A 51 4.44 15.76 -3.00
C LYS A 51 5.30 16.10 -1.77
N GLY A 52 6.31 15.27 -1.51
CA GLY A 52 7.38 15.49 -0.55
C GLY A 52 8.45 14.45 -0.88
N GLU A 53 9.71 14.83 -0.81
CA GLU A 53 10.85 13.96 -1.12
C GLU A 53 10.71 12.60 -0.42
N ALA A 54 10.56 11.54 -1.22
CA ALA A 54 10.37 10.19 -0.73
C ALA A 54 11.71 9.60 -0.26
N THR A 55 12.23 10.11 0.85
CA THR A 55 12.94 9.24 1.78
C THR A 55 11.91 8.26 2.30
N LYS A 56 11.94 7.04 1.75
CA LYS A 56 11.35 5.84 2.33
C LYS A 56 11.93 5.70 3.74
N ASN A 57 11.39 6.41 4.72
CA ASN A 57 11.63 6.10 6.11
C ASN A 57 10.76 4.88 6.39
N GLU A 58 11.32 3.71 6.11
CA GLU A 58 10.72 2.41 6.37
C GLU A 58 10.93 2.14 7.87
N GLY A 59 9.95 2.51 8.68
CA GLY A 59 10.00 2.30 10.12
C GLY A 59 8.79 2.86 10.86
N TYR A 60 8.68 2.50 12.13
CA TYR A 60 7.57 2.82 13.00
C TYR A 60 8.10 3.34 14.35
N TYR A 61 7.32 4.21 14.98
CA TYR A 61 7.58 4.63 16.36
C TYR A 61 6.51 4.08 17.29
N LEU A 62 6.94 3.48 18.39
CA LEU A 62 6.07 3.05 19.48
C LEU A 62 6.10 4.11 20.58
N LYS A 63 4.94 4.73 20.85
CA LYS A 63 4.78 5.78 21.86
C LYS A 63 3.61 5.49 22.79
N GLU A 64 3.65 6.08 23.99
CA GLU A 64 2.51 6.04 24.91
C GLU A 64 1.45 7.05 24.47
N LEU A 65 0.22 6.58 24.23
CA LEU A 65 -0.94 7.42 23.99
C LEU A 65 -2.08 6.95 24.90
N HIS A 66 -2.52 7.84 25.80
CA HIS A 66 -3.60 7.55 26.78
C HIS A 66 -3.37 6.31 27.65
N GLY A 67 -2.11 5.99 27.98
CA GLY A 67 -1.76 4.82 28.80
C GLY A 67 -1.71 3.49 28.02
N TYR A 68 -1.82 3.55 26.70
CA TYR A 68 -1.69 2.42 25.78
C TYR A 68 -0.53 2.64 24.81
N VAL A 69 -0.02 1.55 24.25
CA VAL A 69 0.98 1.62 23.19
C VAL A 69 0.31 2.03 21.87
N ALA A 70 0.80 3.10 21.27
CA ALA A 70 0.41 3.58 19.96
C ALA A 70 1.57 3.44 18.97
N VAL A 71 1.24 2.98 17.77
CA VAL A 71 2.14 2.85 16.63
C VAL A 71 1.98 4.10 15.78
N TYR A 72 3.09 4.79 15.53
CA TYR A 72 3.19 5.93 14.63
C TYR A 72 3.98 5.54 13.38
N LEU A 73 3.70 6.21 12.28
CA LEU A 73 4.52 6.13 11.06
C LEU A 73 5.92 6.70 11.32
N SER A 74 6.77 6.62 10.31
CA SER A 74 8.16 7.05 10.40
C SER A 74 8.38 8.55 10.58
N ASP A 75 7.34 9.37 10.37
CA ASP A 75 7.35 10.79 10.76
C ASP A 75 7.26 10.97 12.29
N GLY A 76 6.89 9.91 13.03
CA GLY A 76 6.70 9.93 14.48
C GLY A 76 5.50 10.76 14.93
N GLU A 77 4.68 11.26 14.00
CA GLU A 77 3.55 12.17 14.27
C GLU A 77 2.23 11.58 13.79
N THR A 78 2.22 10.91 12.64
CA THR A 78 1.03 10.28 12.09
C THR A 78 0.74 8.98 12.84
N LEU A 79 -0.37 8.95 13.58
CA LEU A 79 -0.85 7.74 14.24
C LEU A 79 -1.23 6.71 13.18
N TYR A 80 -0.56 5.56 13.21
CA TYR A 80 -0.87 4.42 12.37
C TYR A 80 -1.95 3.54 13.03
N GLU A 81 -1.72 3.14 14.28
CA GLU A 81 -2.64 2.27 15.01
C GLU A 81 -2.51 2.50 16.53
N LEU A 82 -3.65 2.47 17.22
CA LEU A 82 -3.68 2.43 18.68
C LEU A 82 -3.93 0.99 19.12
N THR A 83 -3.03 0.42 19.92
CA THR A 83 -3.13 -0.95 20.40
C THR A 83 -3.84 -1.02 21.75
N GLU A 84 -4.37 -2.19 22.11
CA GLU A 84 -4.99 -2.43 23.42
C GLU A 84 -3.96 -2.77 24.52
N ILE A 85 -2.67 -2.76 24.19
CA ILE A 85 -1.58 -3.07 25.11
C ILE A 85 -1.41 -1.89 26.07
N SER A 86 -1.70 -2.12 27.35
CA SER A 86 -1.48 -1.09 28.38
C SER A 86 0.02 -0.85 28.60
N CYS A 87 0.45 0.40 28.62
CA CYS A 87 1.81 0.74 29.02
C CYS A 87 2.13 0.24 30.44
N SER A 88 1.14 0.18 31.33
CA SER A 88 1.33 -0.28 32.70
C SER A 88 1.67 -1.78 32.84
N SER A 89 1.29 -2.61 31.87
CA SER A 89 1.59 -4.05 31.88
C SER A 89 2.97 -4.38 31.33
N LEU A 90 3.64 -3.43 30.69
CA LEU A 90 4.97 -3.64 30.09
C LEU A 90 6.07 -3.65 31.17
N PRO A 91 7.21 -4.31 30.92
CA PRO A 91 8.39 -4.18 31.76
C PRO A 91 8.87 -2.72 31.83
N LYS A 92 9.41 -2.28 32.98
CA LYS A 92 9.83 -0.88 33.20
C LYS A 92 10.78 -0.33 32.12
N GLU A 93 11.68 -1.17 31.62
CA GLU A 93 12.60 -0.82 30.54
C GLU A 93 11.88 -0.50 29.23
N VAL A 94 10.85 -1.29 28.91
CA VAL A 94 10.04 -1.11 27.71
C VAL A 94 9.12 0.09 27.86
N GLN A 95 8.54 0.30 29.04
CA GLN A 95 7.73 1.49 29.33
C GLN A 95 8.52 2.77 29.03
N GLU A 96 9.76 2.84 29.52
CA GLU A 96 10.61 4.01 29.30
C GLU A 96 10.99 4.16 27.82
N ALA A 97 11.30 3.06 27.13
CA ALA A 97 11.57 3.10 25.69
C ALA A 97 10.36 3.62 24.90
N VAL A 98 9.14 3.17 25.23
CA VAL A 98 7.91 3.64 24.61
C VAL A 98 7.65 5.12 24.94
N ARG A 99 7.93 5.57 26.16
CA ARG A 99 7.80 6.99 26.53
C ARG A 99 8.75 7.92 25.78
N ILE A 100 9.99 7.47 25.57
CA ILE A 100 11.00 8.22 24.79
C ILE A 100 10.68 8.18 23.29
N GLY A 101 9.89 7.19 22.85
CA GLY A 101 9.56 6.95 21.45
C GLY A 101 10.50 5.94 20.83
N LYS A 102 10.19 4.66 21.01
CA LYS A 102 11.00 3.55 20.51
C LYS A 102 10.84 3.45 18.99
N TYR A 103 11.94 3.60 18.27
CA TYR A 103 11.97 3.34 16.82
C TYR A 103 12.09 1.84 16.54
N VAL A 104 11.41 1.39 15.49
CA VAL A 104 11.44 0.04 14.96
C VAL A 104 11.56 0.11 13.45
N GLU A 105 12.56 -0.54 12.88
CA GLU A 105 12.88 -0.38 11.45
C GLU A 105 11.97 -1.24 10.57
N THR A 106 11.58 -2.44 11.03
CA THR A 106 10.81 -3.37 10.20
C THR A 106 9.44 -3.70 10.79
N THR A 107 8.48 -3.93 9.90
CA THR A 107 7.14 -4.43 10.27
C THR A 107 7.20 -5.76 11.04
N ARG A 108 8.21 -6.61 10.78
CA ARG A 108 8.42 -7.87 11.51
C ARG A 108 8.78 -7.61 12.97
N GLU A 109 9.69 -6.69 13.24
CA GLU A 109 10.05 -6.31 14.61
C GLU A 109 8.88 -5.65 15.34
N LEU A 110 8.09 -4.86 14.63
CA LEU A 110 6.87 -4.26 15.16
C LEU A 110 5.90 -5.35 15.63
N TYR A 111 5.53 -6.28 14.74
CA TYR A 111 4.60 -7.35 15.11
C TYR A 111 5.17 -8.28 16.17
N GLY A 112 6.46 -8.62 16.10
CA GLY A 112 7.11 -9.40 17.16
C GLY A 112 7.07 -8.69 18.53
N PHE A 113 7.21 -7.36 18.56
CA PHE A 113 7.01 -6.59 19.78
C PHE A 113 5.56 -6.67 20.26
N LEU A 114 4.59 -6.44 19.39
CA LEU A 114 3.17 -6.45 19.76
C LEU A 114 2.70 -7.83 20.25
N GLU A 115 3.08 -8.91 19.56
CA GLU A 115 2.73 -10.29 19.93
C GLU A 115 3.23 -10.65 21.34
N ASN A 116 4.43 -10.20 21.71
CA ASN A 116 4.99 -10.47 23.04
C ASN A 116 4.19 -9.83 24.18
N TYR A 117 3.39 -8.81 23.91
CA TYR A 117 2.67 -8.02 24.92
C TYR A 117 1.16 -7.93 24.70
N SER A 118 0.63 -8.57 23.65
CA SER A 118 -0.80 -8.62 23.29
C SER A 118 -1.58 -9.70 24.07
N SER A 119 -1.17 -10.01 25.30
CA SER A 119 -1.74 -11.10 26.10
C SER A 119 -2.94 -10.70 26.95
#